data_AF-A0A1H9QVK6-F1
#
_entry.id   AF-A0A1H9QVK6-F1
#
_cell.length_a   1.000
_cell.length_b   1.000
_cell.length_c   1.000
_cell.angle_alpha   90.00
_cell.angle_beta   90.00
_cell.angle_gamma   90.00
#
_symmetry.space_group_name_H-M   'P 1'
#
loop_
_entity.id
_entity.type
_entity.pdbx_description
1 polymer ?
#
loop_
_entity_poly.entity_id
_entity_poly.type
_entity_poly.pdbx_seq_one_letter_code
_entity_poly.pdbx_strand_id
1 'polypeptide(L)'
;MNTIKARFTQTIYTNPELYLIIDGKPIVQYIDTYVTEGKIPILEKMGSMLGLLPAWSGALNFTADNLFIWQLVDAEETLNVPILVCEDDCDLDCIVILAQIRKTKETVYWDKIGLLKHENASLSDEIKAGILYVEAYTESDWEKYGGTLAWENPQSKVFEQWCAANWTEELLRRRQNYTKPYMQNEENIDWIEQVNWSFDATEYQKAVHVYRKFLPSSS
;
A
#
# COMPACT_ATOMS: atom_id res chain seq x y z
N MET A 1 20.05 0.22 16.84
CA MET A 1 18.70 -0.03 16.29
C MET A 1 17.86 1.20 16.55
N ASN A 2 17.07 1.57 15.55
CA ASN A 2 16.09 2.64 15.63
C ASN A 2 14.91 2.17 16.49
N THR A 3 14.18 3.13 17.07
CA THR A 3 12.96 2.90 17.81
C THR A 3 11.75 3.07 16.90
N ILE A 4 10.70 2.26 17.10
CA ILE A 4 9.45 2.37 16.36
C ILE A 4 8.26 2.17 17.29
N LYS A 5 7.22 2.98 17.12
CA LYS A 5 5.91 2.81 17.77
C LYS A 5 4.82 3.46 16.94
N ALA A 6 3.58 3.00 17.05
CA ALA A 6 2.45 3.72 16.47
C ALA A 6 1.85 4.69 17.51
N ARG A 7 1.53 5.92 17.09
CA ARG A 7 0.93 6.93 17.98
C ARG A 7 0.04 7.91 17.21
N PHE A 8 -1.14 8.20 17.75
CA PHE A 8 -1.96 9.31 17.28
C PHE A 8 -1.19 10.63 17.35
N THR A 9 -1.08 11.31 16.22
CA THR A 9 -0.46 12.63 16.09
C THR A 9 -1.43 13.55 15.38
N GLN A 10 -1.57 14.78 15.87
CA GLN A 10 -2.45 15.75 15.25
C GLN A 10 -1.89 16.16 13.88
N THR A 11 -2.72 16.06 12.85
CA THR A 11 -2.37 16.51 11.50
C THR A 11 -2.49 18.03 11.38
N ILE A 12 -2.03 18.55 10.25
CA ILE A 12 -2.24 19.96 9.85
C ILE A 12 -3.74 20.30 9.67
N TYR A 13 -4.59 19.29 9.50
CA TYR A 13 -6.05 19.42 9.40
C TYR A 13 -6.76 19.24 10.74
N THR A 14 -6.03 19.29 11.85
CA THR A 14 -6.51 19.20 13.24
C THR A 14 -7.10 17.84 13.68
N ASN A 15 -7.26 16.89 12.76
CA ASN A 15 -7.68 15.52 13.06
C ASN A 15 -6.47 14.65 13.47
N PRO A 16 -6.59 13.76 14.47
CA PRO A 16 -5.51 12.87 14.87
C PRO A 16 -5.41 11.66 13.93
N GLU A 17 -4.20 11.37 13.44
CA GLU A 17 -3.91 10.19 12.64
C GLU A 17 -2.88 9.28 13.31
N LEU A 18 -3.05 7.97 13.16
CA LEU A 18 -2.16 6.98 13.77
C LEU A 18 -0.91 6.82 12.90
N TYR A 19 0.19 7.51 13.24
CA TYR A 19 1.45 7.40 12.51
C TYR A 19 2.44 6.44 13.16
N LEU A 20 3.29 5.83 12.33
CA LEU A 20 4.56 5.26 12.78
C LEU A 20 5.49 6.39 13.21
N ILE A 21 5.98 6.30 14.43
CA ILE A 21 6.93 7.20 15.05
C ILE A 21 8.28 6.48 15.09
N ILE A 22 9.24 7.00 14.34
CA ILE A 22 10.59 6.46 14.22
C ILE A 22 11.53 7.45 14.91
N ASP A 23 12.29 6.98 15.90
CA ASP A 23 13.20 7.81 16.69
C ASP A 23 12.57 9.11 17.24
N GLY A 24 11.29 9.01 17.63
CA GLY A 24 10.52 10.11 18.20
C GLY A 24 9.84 11.03 17.16
N LYS A 25 10.10 10.83 15.87
CA LYS A 25 9.55 11.65 14.78
C LYS A 25 8.52 10.85 13.95
N PRO A 26 7.30 11.39 13.69
CA PRO A 26 6.35 10.77 12.77
C PRO A 26 6.94 10.59 11.37
N ILE A 27 6.66 9.45 10.73
CA ILE A 27 7.16 9.12 9.39
C ILE A 27 6.86 10.22 8.36
N VAL A 28 5.67 10.83 8.45
CA VAL A 28 5.25 11.92 7.56
C VAL A 28 6.18 13.14 7.64
N GLN A 29 6.74 13.44 8.82
CA GLN A 29 7.69 14.54 8.97
C GLN A 29 9.05 14.24 8.33
N TYR A 30 9.44 12.96 8.18
CA TYR A 30 10.63 12.63 7.39
C TYR A 30 10.41 12.92 5.92
N ILE A 31 9.25 12.52 5.38
CA ILE A 31 8.87 12.77 3.99
C ILE A 31 8.83 14.28 3.70
N ASP A 32 8.15 15.06 4.55
CA ASP A 32 8.09 16.52 4.42
C ASP A 32 9.50 17.14 4.42
N THR A 33 10.41 16.68 5.30
CA THR A 33 11.81 17.11 5.29
C THR A 33 12.49 16.79 3.95
N TYR A 34 12.37 15.56 3.45
CA TYR A 34 12.99 15.18 2.18
C TYR A 34 12.46 15.97 0.99
N VAL A 35 11.17 16.30 0.98
CA VAL A 35 10.58 17.21 -0.02
C VAL A 35 11.18 18.61 0.10
N THR A 36 11.26 19.19 1.31
CA THR A 36 11.86 20.52 1.50
C THR A 36 13.35 20.59 1.19
N GLU A 37 14.05 19.45 1.24
CA GLU A 37 15.46 19.31 0.83
C GLU A 37 15.61 19.11 -0.69
N GLY A 38 14.51 19.06 -1.45
CA GLY A 38 14.50 18.89 -2.90
C GLY A 38 14.82 17.50 -3.41
N LYS A 39 14.66 16.47 -2.56
CA LYS A 39 14.86 15.07 -2.96
C LYS A 39 13.71 14.52 -3.81
N ILE A 40 12.56 15.22 -3.84
CA ILE A 40 11.36 14.80 -4.58
C ILE A 40 10.72 15.99 -5.30
N PRO A 41 11.31 16.46 -6.41
CA PRO A 41 10.86 17.70 -7.08
C PRO A 41 9.39 17.69 -7.51
N ILE A 42 8.81 16.50 -7.78
CA ILE A 42 7.39 16.39 -8.14
C ILE A 42 6.47 16.75 -6.96
N LEU A 43 6.85 16.41 -5.73
CA LEU A 43 6.06 16.70 -4.53
C LEU A 43 6.28 18.12 -3.98
N GLU A 44 7.40 18.78 -4.31
CA GLU A 44 7.64 20.17 -3.91
C GLU A 44 6.51 21.12 -4.35
N LYS A 45 5.93 20.84 -5.52
CA LYS A 45 4.83 21.63 -6.09
C LYS A 45 3.48 21.38 -5.40
N MET A 46 3.37 20.32 -4.61
CA MET A 46 2.15 19.91 -3.92
C MET A 46 2.05 20.49 -2.51
N GLY A 47 3.09 21.18 -2.03
CA GLY A 47 3.12 21.82 -0.72
C GLY A 47 3.65 20.91 0.38
N SER A 48 3.12 21.05 1.59
CA SER A 48 3.58 20.26 2.73
C SER A 48 3.04 18.84 2.66
N MET A 49 3.89 17.87 2.96
CA MET A 49 3.53 16.45 3.01
C MET A 49 2.96 16.03 4.35
N LEU A 50 2.81 16.96 5.31
CA LEU A 50 2.29 16.69 6.65
C LEU A 50 0.80 16.26 6.67
N GLY A 51 0.12 16.35 5.52
CA GLY A 51 -1.23 15.86 5.31
C GLY A 51 -1.32 14.36 5.02
N LEU A 52 -0.24 13.73 4.49
CA LEU A 52 -0.29 12.35 4.03
C LEU A 52 -0.75 11.39 5.12
N LEU A 53 -1.57 10.41 4.73
CA LEU A 53 -2.24 9.51 5.65
C LEU A 53 -1.53 8.15 5.75
N PRO A 54 -1.53 7.49 6.93
CA PRO A 54 -0.96 6.15 7.10
C PRO A 54 -1.70 5.11 6.25
N ALA A 55 -0.97 4.43 5.35
CA ALA A 55 -1.55 3.36 4.52
C ALA A 55 -2.03 2.16 5.35
N TRP A 56 -1.46 1.95 6.54
CA TRP A 56 -1.77 0.82 7.43
C TRP A 56 -2.96 1.07 8.35
N SER A 57 -3.60 2.24 8.24
CA SER A 57 -4.70 2.68 9.11
C SER A 57 -5.90 1.73 9.10
N GLY A 58 -6.11 1.01 8.01
CA GLY A 58 -7.36 0.27 7.80
C GLY A 58 -8.51 1.14 7.30
N ALA A 59 -8.22 2.40 6.94
CA ALA A 59 -9.21 3.40 6.57
C ALA A 59 -9.07 3.87 5.11
N LEU A 60 -8.40 3.10 4.25
CA LEU A 60 -8.40 3.40 2.80
C LEU A 60 -9.82 3.26 2.24
N ASN A 61 -10.12 4.04 1.20
CA ASN A 61 -11.46 4.12 0.60
C ASN A 61 -11.99 2.77 0.11
N PHE A 62 -11.09 1.90 -0.36
CA PHE A 62 -11.43 0.56 -0.81
C PHE A 62 -11.03 -0.50 0.22
N THR A 63 -11.98 -1.35 0.62
CA THR A 63 -11.71 -2.52 1.48
C THR A 63 -10.62 -3.43 0.89
N ALA A 64 -10.59 -3.57 -0.44
CA ALA A 64 -9.59 -4.36 -1.15
C ALA A 64 -8.16 -3.83 -0.92
N ASP A 65 -7.98 -2.51 -0.95
CA ASP A 65 -6.66 -1.90 -0.72
C ASP A 65 -6.19 -2.12 0.71
N ASN A 66 -7.09 -2.00 1.70
CA ASN A 66 -6.76 -2.32 3.09
C ASN A 66 -6.31 -3.79 3.24
N LEU A 67 -7.05 -4.74 2.66
CA LEU A 67 -6.66 -6.16 2.68
C LEU A 67 -5.31 -6.39 2.01
N PHE A 68 -5.09 -5.75 0.86
CA PHE A 68 -3.85 -5.84 0.10
C PHE A 68 -2.66 -5.30 0.89
N ILE A 69 -2.77 -4.12 1.51
CA ILE A 69 -1.72 -3.56 2.37
C ILE A 69 -1.33 -4.55 3.47
N TRP A 70 -2.30 -5.16 4.14
CA TRP A 70 -2.00 -6.12 5.19
C TRP A 70 -1.35 -7.40 4.69
N GLN A 71 -1.66 -7.86 3.46
CA GLN A 71 -0.92 -8.96 2.83
C GLN A 71 0.56 -8.61 2.66
N LEU A 72 0.90 -7.37 2.29
CA LEU A 72 2.28 -6.91 2.14
C LEU A 72 2.98 -6.72 3.50
N VAL A 73 2.28 -6.11 4.46
CA VAL A 73 2.78 -5.88 5.82
C VAL A 73 3.07 -7.20 6.51
N ASP A 74 2.33 -8.27 6.20
CA ASP A 74 2.49 -9.58 6.83
C ASP A 74 3.46 -10.50 6.08
N ALA A 75 3.76 -10.22 4.80
CA ALA A 75 4.65 -11.03 4.00
C ALA A 75 6.08 -11.10 4.59
N GLU A 76 6.67 -12.30 4.59
CA GLU A 76 8.05 -12.53 5.08
C GLU A 76 9.12 -12.15 4.05
N GLU A 77 8.74 -12.07 2.77
CA GLU A 77 9.61 -11.64 1.68
C GLU A 77 9.99 -10.16 1.79
N THR A 78 11.14 -9.80 1.20
CA THR A 78 11.53 -8.40 1.04
C THR A 78 10.60 -7.74 0.04
N LEU A 79 9.86 -6.71 0.46
CA LEU A 79 8.90 -6.00 -0.39
C LEU A 79 9.00 -4.49 -0.21
N ASN A 80 8.64 -3.77 -1.26
CA ASN A 80 8.25 -2.38 -1.21
C ASN A 80 6.79 -2.33 -0.73
N VAL A 81 6.58 -1.74 0.44
CA VAL A 81 5.29 -1.70 1.14
C VAL A 81 4.83 -0.25 1.24
N PRO A 82 3.59 0.10 0.84
CA PRO A 82 3.05 1.43 1.07
C PRO A 82 2.98 1.76 2.55
N ILE A 83 3.45 2.94 2.93
CA ILE A 83 3.50 3.45 4.30
C ILE A 83 2.68 4.72 4.47
N LEU A 84 2.56 5.53 3.41
CA LEU A 84 1.72 6.73 3.37
C LEU A 84 1.01 6.84 2.02
N VAL A 85 -0.19 7.41 2.05
CA VAL A 85 -1.00 7.72 0.86
C VAL A 85 -1.49 9.17 0.87
N CYS A 86 -1.95 9.66 -0.28
CA CYS A 86 -2.60 10.96 -0.42
C CYS A 86 -3.82 11.10 0.49
N GLU A 87 -3.98 12.26 1.11
CA GLU A 87 -5.12 12.61 1.94
C GLU A 87 -6.43 12.86 1.17
N ASP A 88 -6.34 13.25 -0.11
CA ASP A 88 -7.51 13.60 -0.91
C ASP A 88 -8.25 12.35 -1.40
N ASP A 89 -7.51 11.36 -1.91
CA ASP A 89 -8.07 10.15 -2.54
C ASP A 89 -8.10 8.94 -1.59
N CYS A 90 -7.27 8.90 -0.55
CA CYS A 90 -7.22 7.80 0.43
C CYS A 90 -7.15 6.39 -0.18
N ASP A 91 -6.49 6.24 -1.32
CA ASP A 91 -6.29 4.98 -2.04
C ASP A 91 -4.85 4.90 -2.61
N LEU A 92 -4.60 3.95 -3.52
CA LEU A 92 -3.28 3.70 -4.11
C LEU A 92 -3.09 4.33 -5.49
N ASP A 93 -3.97 5.24 -5.92
CA ASP A 93 -3.96 5.76 -7.29
C ASP A 93 -3.36 7.19 -7.41
N CYS A 94 -3.03 7.82 -6.27
CA CYS A 94 -2.46 9.17 -6.19
C CYS A 94 -1.02 9.16 -5.64
N ILE A 95 -0.73 9.88 -4.55
CA ILE A 95 0.57 9.80 -3.86
C ILE A 95 0.63 8.49 -3.09
N VAL A 96 1.64 7.65 -3.37
CA VAL A 96 1.95 6.45 -2.59
C VAL A 96 3.43 6.44 -2.22
N ILE A 97 3.71 6.58 -0.92
CA ILE A 97 5.07 6.47 -0.38
C ILE A 97 5.30 5.03 0.05
N LEU A 98 6.39 4.44 -0.43
CA LEU A 98 6.81 3.07 -0.16
C LEU A 98 8.01 3.04 0.78
N ALA A 99 8.10 2.01 1.61
CA ALA A 99 9.34 1.60 2.26
C ALA A 99 9.74 0.20 1.75
N GLN A 100 11.01 -0.01 1.43
CA GLN A 100 11.53 -1.35 1.20
C GLN A 100 11.79 -2.02 2.56
N ILE A 101 11.00 -3.05 2.86
CA ILE A 101 10.99 -3.74 4.15
C ILE A 101 11.53 -5.14 3.97
N ARG A 102 12.53 -5.50 4.76
CA ARG A 102 13.10 -6.85 4.85
C ARG A 102 13.07 -7.32 6.29
N LYS A 103 12.68 -8.57 6.50
CA LYS A 103 12.49 -9.13 7.84
C LYS A 103 13.44 -10.27 8.11
N THR A 104 13.91 -10.35 9.34
CA THR A 104 14.52 -11.54 9.93
C THR A 104 13.77 -11.86 11.22
N LYS A 105 14.14 -12.95 11.88
CA LYS A 105 13.51 -13.37 13.12
C LYS A 105 13.69 -12.32 14.24
N GLU A 106 14.82 -11.63 14.27
CA GLU A 106 15.17 -10.68 15.32
C GLU A 106 15.03 -9.21 14.90
N THR A 107 15.08 -8.91 13.60
CA THR A 107 15.19 -7.52 13.11
C THR A 107 14.31 -7.28 11.90
N VAL A 108 13.66 -6.13 11.87
CA VAL A 108 13.00 -5.60 10.67
C VAL A 108 13.81 -4.42 10.14
N TYR A 109 14.16 -4.46 8.86
CA TYR A 109 14.95 -3.45 8.18
C TYR A 109 14.08 -2.66 7.23
N TRP A 110 14.21 -1.33 7.28
CA TRP A 110 13.74 -0.45 6.23
C TRP A 110 14.98 0.07 5.51
N ASP A 111 15.23 -0.44 4.32
CA ASP A 111 16.47 -0.16 3.61
C ASP A 111 16.37 1.24 2.94
N LYS A 112 15.25 1.52 2.27
CA LYS A 112 14.99 2.77 1.52
C LYS A 112 13.53 3.18 1.50
N ILE A 113 13.27 4.46 1.25
CA ILE A 113 11.94 5.05 1.08
C ILE A 113 11.83 5.66 -0.32
N GLY A 114 10.69 5.47 -0.98
CA GLY A 114 10.47 5.89 -2.37
C GLY A 114 9.05 6.37 -2.64
N LEU A 115 8.88 7.12 -3.73
CA LEU A 115 7.58 7.51 -4.29
C LEU A 115 7.24 6.56 -5.43
N LEU A 116 6.05 5.95 -5.40
CA LEU A 116 5.55 5.17 -6.54
C LEU A 116 5.20 6.11 -7.69
N LYS A 117 5.70 5.81 -8.89
CA LYS A 117 5.30 6.49 -10.12
C LYS A 117 4.08 5.81 -10.70
N HIS A 118 3.15 6.60 -11.22
CA HIS A 118 1.97 6.11 -11.94
C HIS A 118 2.07 6.31 -13.46
N GLU A 119 3.14 6.91 -13.96
CA GLU A 119 3.34 7.27 -15.37
C GLU A 119 3.30 6.07 -16.31
N ASN A 120 3.80 4.92 -15.84
CA ASN A 120 3.85 3.68 -16.60
C ASN A 120 2.67 2.74 -16.29
N ALA A 121 1.72 3.17 -15.45
CA ALA A 121 0.58 2.35 -15.09
C ALA A 121 -0.38 2.23 -16.29
N SER A 122 -0.96 1.05 -16.46
CA SER A 122 -1.84 0.69 -17.56
C SER A 122 -3.14 0.17 -16.99
N LEU A 123 -4.16 1.02 -17.00
CA LEU A 123 -5.51 0.65 -16.55
C LEU A 123 -6.05 -0.58 -17.32
N SER A 124 -5.70 -0.70 -18.60
CA SER A 124 -6.09 -1.84 -19.43
C SER A 124 -5.49 -3.16 -18.93
N ASP A 125 -4.22 -3.14 -18.52
CA ASP A 125 -3.55 -4.33 -18.01
C ASP A 125 -3.96 -4.63 -16.58
N GLU A 126 -4.20 -3.59 -15.77
CA GLU A 126 -4.76 -3.72 -14.43
C GLU A 126 -6.14 -4.38 -14.46
N ILE A 127 -7.04 -3.94 -15.34
CA ILE A 127 -8.37 -4.57 -15.49
C ILE A 127 -8.24 -6.05 -15.85
N LYS A 128 -7.32 -6.42 -16.74
CA LYS A 128 -7.09 -7.82 -17.13
C LYS A 128 -6.48 -8.66 -16.02
N ALA A 129 -5.81 -8.03 -15.05
CA ALA A 129 -5.22 -8.69 -13.89
C ALA A 129 -6.25 -9.02 -12.78
N GLY A 130 -7.51 -8.63 -12.95
CA GLY A 130 -8.61 -8.97 -12.04
C GLY A 130 -9.10 -10.41 -12.20
N ILE A 131 -10.42 -10.61 -12.15
CA ILE A 131 -11.06 -11.92 -12.33
C ILE A 131 -10.80 -12.54 -13.70
N LEU A 132 -10.36 -11.77 -14.69
CA LEU A 132 -10.02 -12.27 -16.02
C LEU A 132 -8.60 -12.89 -16.08
N TYR A 133 -7.81 -12.77 -15.01
CA TYR A 133 -6.45 -13.33 -14.94
C TYR A 133 -6.48 -14.79 -14.49
N VAL A 134 -6.73 -15.69 -15.45
CA VAL A 134 -6.93 -17.12 -15.21
C VAL A 134 -5.67 -17.84 -14.71
N GLU A 135 -4.48 -17.28 -14.94
CA GLU A 135 -3.21 -17.82 -14.45
C GLU A 135 -3.14 -17.82 -12.91
N ALA A 136 -3.90 -16.96 -12.23
CA ALA A 136 -3.99 -16.91 -10.78
C ALA A 136 -5.17 -17.71 -10.21
N TYR A 137 -5.94 -18.43 -11.04
CA TYR A 137 -7.11 -19.17 -10.55
C TYR A 137 -6.71 -20.35 -9.67
N THR A 138 -7.37 -20.43 -8.52
CA THR A 138 -7.40 -21.63 -7.67
C THR A 138 -8.36 -22.67 -8.22
N GLU A 139 -8.34 -23.90 -7.68
CA GLU A 139 -9.34 -24.93 -8.02
C GLU A 139 -10.77 -24.43 -7.78
N SER A 140 -11.01 -23.71 -6.67
CA SER A 140 -12.31 -23.13 -6.36
C SER A 140 -12.72 -22.04 -7.36
N ASP A 141 -11.77 -21.28 -7.89
CA ASP A 141 -12.06 -20.28 -8.92
C ASP A 141 -12.47 -20.96 -10.22
N TRP A 142 -11.78 -22.05 -10.60
CA TRP A 142 -12.15 -22.85 -11.77
C TRP A 142 -13.55 -23.46 -11.64
N GLU A 143 -13.92 -23.95 -10.46
CA GLU A 143 -15.27 -24.45 -10.20
C GLU A 143 -16.34 -23.36 -10.33
N LYS A 144 -16.07 -22.15 -9.83
CA LYS A 144 -17.04 -21.05 -9.79
C LYS A 144 -17.15 -20.28 -11.12
N TYR A 145 -16.02 -20.07 -11.78
CA TYR A 145 -15.89 -19.11 -12.89
C TYR A 145 -15.37 -19.73 -14.19
N GLY A 146 -14.85 -20.96 -14.16
CA GLY A 146 -14.24 -21.63 -15.31
C GLY A 146 -15.19 -21.88 -16.48
N GLY A 147 -16.50 -21.94 -16.23
CA GLY A 147 -17.54 -22.04 -17.26
C GLY A 147 -18.17 -20.70 -17.66
N THR A 148 -17.77 -19.59 -17.04
CA THR A 148 -18.39 -18.26 -17.20
C THR A 148 -17.31 -17.18 -17.40
N LEU A 149 -16.93 -16.47 -16.33
CA LEU A 149 -16.07 -15.27 -16.38
C LEU A 149 -14.67 -15.52 -16.90
N ALA A 150 -14.13 -16.75 -16.78
CA ALA A 150 -12.78 -17.09 -17.22
C ALA A 150 -12.53 -16.78 -18.72
N TRP A 151 -13.60 -16.68 -19.52
CA TRP A 151 -13.54 -16.46 -20.96
C TRP A 151 -14.19 -15.15 -21.41
N GLU A 152 -14.64 -14.32 -20.46
CA GLU A 152 -15.24 -13.03 -20.78
C GLU A 152 -14.18 -12.00 -21.19
N ASN A 153 -14.63 -10.92 -21.83
CA ASN A 153 -13.78 -9.77 -22.14
C ASN A 153 -14.09 -8.58 -21.22
N PRO A 154 -13.12 -7.68 -21.00
CA PRO A 154 -13.30 -6.51 -20.12
C PRO A 154 -14.43 -5.55 -20.51
N GLN A 155 -14.90 -5.59 -21.76
CA GLN A 155 -15.98 -4.75 -22.28
C GLN A 155 -17.35 -5.47 -22.28
N SER A 156 -17.41 -6.70 -21.78
CA SER A 156 -18.66 -7.47 -21.75
C SER A 156 -19.58 -6.95 -20.64
N LYS A 157 -20.89 -6.99 -20.90
CA LYS A 157 -21.91 -6.68 -19.88
C LYS A 157 -21.88 -7.67 -18.72
N VAL A 158 -21.49 -8.92 -18.98
CA VAL A 158 -21.36 -9.97 -17.95
C VAL A 158 -20.26 -9.60 -16.96
N PHE A 159 -19.08 -9.22 -17.48
CA PHE A 159 -17.97 -8.72 -16.65
C PHE A 159 -18.34 -7.45 -15.88
N GLU A 160 -18.98 -6.47 -16.53
CA GLU A 160 -19.42 -5.23 -15.89
C GLU A 160 -20.39 -5.50 -14.72
N GLN A 161 -21.40 -6.35 -14.95
CA GLN A 161 -22.35 -6.73 -13.91
C GLN A 161 -21.69 -7.48 -12.75
N TRP A 162 -20.73 -8.36 -13.05
CA TRP A 162 -20.00 -9.06 -12.01
C TRP A 162 -19.11 -8.13 -11.19
N CYS A 163 -18.38 -7.21 -11.84
CA CYS A 163 -17.58 -6.19 -11.15
C CYS A 163 -18.46 -5.35 -10.21
N ALA A 164 -19.64 -4.91 -10.66
CA ALA A 164 -20.56 -4.14 -9.84
C ALA A 164 -21.02 -4.89 -8.58
N ALA A 165 -21.14 -6.22 -8.66
CA ALA A 165 -21.56 -7.07 -7.54
C ALA A 165 -20.39 -7.56 -6.66
N ASN A 166 -19.15 -7.58 -7.18
CA ASN A 166 -18.00 -8.22 -6.53
C ASN A 166 -16.75 -7.31 -6.53
N TRP A 167 -16.94 -5.98 -6.47
CA TRP A 167 -15.85 -5.02 -6.64
C TRP A 167 -14.67 -5.23 -5.69
N THR A 168 -14.92 -5.60 -4.42
CA THR A 168 -13.83 -5.87 -3.47
C THR A 168 -12.98 -7.07 -3.89
N GLU A 169 -13.61 -8.15 -4.38
CA GLU A 169 -12.89 -9.33 -4.89
C GLU A 169 -12.11 -8.96 -6.15
N GLU A 170 -12.76 -8.25 -7.08
CA GLU A 170 -12.14 -7.80 -8.33
C GLU A 170 -10.90 -6.94 -8.06
N LEU A 171 -11.05 -5.88 -7.27
CA LEU A 171 -9.98 -4.94 -6.98
C LEU A 171 -8.85 -5.63 -6.22
N LEU A 172 -9.14 -6.54 -5.28
CA LEU A 172 -8.10 -7.28 -4.58
C LEU A 172 -7.28 -8.14 -5.55
N ARG A 173 -7.92 -8.83 -6.51
CA ARG A 173 -7.21 -9.58 -7.56
C ARG A 173 -6.33 -8.66 -8.40
N ARG A 174 -6.83 -7.50 -8.81
CA ARG A 174 -6.03 -6.49 -9.53
C ARG A 174 -4.81 -6.05 -8.72
N ARG A 175 -4.99 -5.75 -7.43
CA ARG A 175 -3.88 -5.34 -6.57
C ARG A 175 -2.83 -6.45 -6.43
N GLN A 176 -3.26 -7.71 -6.30
CA GLN A 176 -2.36 -8.86 -6.20
C GLN A 176 -1.60 -9.14 -7.49
N ASN A 177 -2.27 -9.12 -8.63
CA ASN A 177 -1.73 -9.59 -9.91
C ASN A 177 -1.10 -8.48 -10.76
N TYR A 178 -1.47 -7.21 -10.53
CA TYR A 178 -0.93 -6.05 -11.23
C TYR A 178 -0.17 -5.11 -10.31
N THR A 179 -0.83 -4.55 -9.28
CA THR A 179 -0.23 -3.50 -8.45
C THR A 179 0.99 -4.01 -7.68
N LYS A 180 0.94 -5.24 -7.14
CA LYS A 180 2.06 -5.85 -6.44
C LYS A 180 3.30 -5.95 -7.32
N PRO A 181 3.29 -6.68 -8.46
CA PRO A 181 4.49 -6.74 -9.30
C PRO A 181 4.90 -5.36 -9.82
N TYR A 182 3.94 -4.48 -10.14
CA TYR A 182 4.23 -3.12 -10.58
C TYR A 182 5.04 -2.32 -9.56
N MET A 183 4.61 -2.29 -8.29
CA MET A 183 5.31 -1.56 -7.22
C MET A 183 6.53 -2.32 -6.67
N GLN A 184 6.70 -3.60 -6.98
CA GLN A 184 7.96 -4.32 -6.69
C GLN A 184 9.04 -4.05 -7.75
N ASN A 185 8.66 -3.61 -8.95
CA ASN A 185 9.63 -3.15 -9.95
C ASN A 185 10.20 -1.78 -9.56
N GLU A 186 11.50 -1.74 -9.24
CA GLU A 186 12.18 -0.51 -8.82
C GLU A 186 12.20 0.57 -9.90
N GLU A 187 12.03 0.24 -11.17
CA GLU A 187 11.93 1.24 -12.25
C GLU A 187 10.68 2.14 -12.11
N ASN A 188 9.65 1.64 -11.42
CA ASN A 188 8.42 2.38 -11.12
C ASN A 188 8.52 3.18 -9.81
N ILE A 189 9.70 3.28 -9.19
CA ILE A 189 9.89 3.98 -7.93
C ILE A 189 10.96 5.05 -8.09
N ASP A 190 10.65 6.26 -7.65
CA ASP A 190 11.67 7.28 -7.42
C ASP A 190 12.14 7.19 -5.97
N TRP A 191 13.33 6.61 -5.77
CA TRP A 191 13.91 6.43 -4.45
C TRP A 191 14.38 7.77 -3.87
N ILE A 192 13.89 8.08 -2.67
CA ILE A 192 14.02 9.36 -2.01
C ILE A 192 15.24 9.37 -1.08
N GLU A 193 15.36 8.32 -0.27
CA GLU A 193 16.37 8.23 0.78
C GLU A 193 16.73 6.79 1.12
N GLN A 194 18.02 6.55 1.38
CA GLN A 194 18.57 5.29 1.89
C GLN A 194 18.60 5.34 3.42
N VAL A 195 17.43 5.12 4.03
CA VAL A 195 17.26 5.35 5.48
C VAL A 195 18.00 4.32 6.35
N ASN A 196 18.20 3.09 5.86
CA ASN A 196 18.93 2.01 6.54
C ASN A 196 18.49 1.80 8.01
N TRP A 197 17.19 1.97 8.28
CA TRP A 197 16.67 1.79 9.63
C TRP A 197 16.56 0.32 9.99
N SER A 198 16.82 0.02 11.26
CA SER A 198 16.70 -1.33 11.81
C SER A 198 15.94 -1.31 13.12
N PHE A 199 14.92 -2.16 13.22
CA PHE A 199 14.02 -2.23 14.36
C PHE A 199 14.07 -3.60 15.00
N ASP A 200 13.89 -3.66 16.31
CA ASP A 200 13.69 -4.93 17.00
C ASP A 200 12.38 -5.54 16.52
N ALA A 201 12.39 -6.81 16.12
CA ALA A 201 11.22 -7.46 15.56
C ALA A 201 10.03 -7.44 16.54
N THR A 202 10.28 -7.58 17.84
CA THR A 202 9.21 -7.54 18.85
C THR A 202 8.62 -6.14 18.97
N GLU A 203 9.45 -5.10 19.00
CA GLU A 203 8.97 -3.70 19.04
C GLU A 203 8.25 -3.29 17.76
N TYR A 204 8.75 -3.74 16.60
CA TYR A 204 8.09 -3.53 15.32
C TYR A 204 6.69 -4.17 15.31
N GLN A 205 6.58 -5.44 15.75
CA GLN A 205 5.29 -6.12 15.83
C GLN A 205 4.34 -5.46 16.83
N LYS A 206 4.84 -4.91 17.94
CA LYS A 206 4.01 -4.09 18.85
C LYS A 206 3.45 -2.86 18.14
N ALA A 207 4.27 -2.15 17.35
CA ALA A 207 3.82 -0.99 16.58
C ALA A 207 2.75 -1.36 15.53
N VAL A 208 2.99 -2.42 14.77
CA VAL A 208 2.03 -2.97 13.79
C VAL A 208 0.73 -3.40 14.45
N HIS A 209 0.81 -4.07 15.61
CA HIS A 209 -0.36 -4.55 16.33
C HIS A 209 -1.26 -3.40 16.84
N VAL A 210 -0.73 -2.20 17.07
CA VAL A 210 -1.55 -1.03 17.42
C VAL A 210 -2.49 -0.68 16.26
N TYR A 211 -2.02 -0.68 15.01
CA TYR A 211 -2.88 -0.46 13.84
C TYR A 211 -3.99 -1.51 13.75
N ARG A 212 -3.66 -2.77 13.99
CA ARG A 212 -4.63 -3.87 13.90
C ARG A 212 -5.82 -3.74 14.86
N LYS A 213 -5.64 -3.06 15.99
CA LYS A 213 -6.74 -2.80 16.95
C LYS A 213 -7.83 -1.89 16.38
N PHE A 214 -7.52 -1.15 15.32
CA PHE A 214 -8.43 -0.20 14.69
C PHE A 214 -8.94 -0.69 13.33
N LEU A 215 -8.54 -1.89 12.89
CA LEU A 215 -9.13 -2.49 11.71
C LEU A 215 -10.61 -2.80 11.98
N PRO A 216 -11.50 -2.62 10.99
CA PRO A 216 -12.87 -3.08 11.09
C PRO A 216 -12.86 -4.56 11.47
N SER A 217 -13.65 -4.94 12.48
CA SER A 217 -13.87 -6.35 12.79
C SER A 217 -14.40 -7.01 11.52
N SER A 218 -13.77 -8.09 11.06
CA SER A 218 -14.27 -8.89 9.96
C SER A 218 -15.66 -9.41 10.36
N SER A 219 -16.71 -8.76 9.89
CA SER A 219 -18.11 -9.17 10.11
C SER A 219 -18.53 -10.20 9.06
#